data_AF-A0A1L9SCA1-F1
#
_entry.id   AF-A0A1L9SCA1-F1
#
_cell.length_a   1.000
_cell.length_b   1.000
_cell.length_c   1.000
_cell.angle_alpha   90.00
_cell.angle_beta   90.00
_cell.angle_gamma   90.00
#
_symmetry.space_group_name_H-M   'P 1'
#
loop_
_entity.id
_entity.type
_entity.pdbx_description
1 polymer ?
#
loop_
_entity_poly.entity_id
_entity_poly.type
_entity_poly.pdbx_seq_one_letter_code
_entity_poly.pdbx_strand_id
1 'polypeptide(L)'
;MIGLSEASDTNFDMFEWYPRYQSCQRYFLDQAQHSVAVQALSAFLNIQLPFQRPVNPIFNSTSESASTPAVSAGPRVGTGPASSTSTAHPLPSISLFPYIRRLVATGMDFPGVLHGFFGDDWGTGVGPLHEQERRNYLFAAKSGGWAAVKRDYDMPPLETIPFLRPLQGPLDSEIETAERNWSEWLAMEDWMVGPRAPDILHDSSSQASRSRGSRG
;
A
#
# COMPACT_ATOMS: atom_id res chain seq x y z
N MET A 1 28.23 10.99 -27.40
CA MET A 1 28.08 10.49 -26.02
C MET A 1 27.24 11.51 -25.27
N ILE A 2 25.95 11.24 -25.12
CA ILE A 2 25.01 12.06 -24.35
C ILE A 2 24.58 11.16 -23.20
N GLY A 3 24.84 11.64 -21.98
CA GLY A 3 24.60 10.91 -20.74
C GLY A 3 23.14 10.55 -20.61
N LEU A 4 22.91 9.26 -20.35
CA LEU A 4 21.71 8.80 -19.66
C LEU A 4 21.72 9.52 -18.31
N SER A 5 20.86 10.53 -18.15
CA SER A 5 20.56 11.10 -16.86
C SER A 5 20.05 9.94 -16.00
N GLU A 6 20.88 9.51 -15.05
CA GLU A 6 20.45 8.63 -13.95
C GLU A 6 19.20 9.26 -13.34
N ALA A 7 18.03 8.68 -13.66
CA ALA A 7 16.95 8.69 -12.70
C ALA A 7 17.55 8.00 -11.48
N SER A 8 17.90 8.79 -10.47
CA SER A 8 18.25 8.27 -9.17
C SER A 8 16.98 7.69 -8.56
N ASP A 9 16.59 6.51 -9.04
CA ASP A 9 15.81 5.57 -8.27
C ASP A 9 16.69 5.29 -7.06
N THR A 10 16.43 6.03 -5.98
CA THR A 10 16.82 5.64 -4.64
C THR A 10 16.41 4.18 -4.48
N ASN A 11 17.38 3.26 -4.60
CA ASN A 11 17.14 1.82 -4.53
C ASN A 11 16.29 1.54 -3.29
N PHE A 12 15.00 1.25 -3.48
CA PHE A 12 14.10 0.91 -2.40
C PHE A 12 14.56 -0.43 -1.82
N ASP A 13 15.23 -0.39 -0.67
CA ASP A 13 15.66 -1.60 0.01
C ASP A 13 14.50 -2.19 0.82
N MET A 14 13.88 -3.22 0.25
CA MET A 14 12.79 -3.95 0.87
C MET A 14 13.17 -4.52 2.26
N PHE A 15 14.42 -4.94 2.45
CA PHE A 15 14.89 -5.54 3.70
C PHE A 15 15.11 -4.49 4.79
N GLU A 16 15.46 -3.27 4.42
CA GLU A 16 15.55 -2.14 5.35
C GLU A 16 14.16 -1.59 5.68
N TRP A 17 13.27 -1.50 4.68
CA TRP A 17 11.93 -0.95 4.82
C TRP A 17 11.00 -1.83 5.64
N TYR A 18 10.97 -3.14 5.38
CA TYR A 18 9.97 -4.03 5.96
C TYR A 18 9.96 -4.07 7.50
N PRO A 19 11.11 -4.10 8.20
CA PRO A 19 11.14 -3.99 9.66
C PRO A 19 10.52 -2.69 10.19
N ARG A 20 10.68 -1.56 9.48
CA ARG A 20 10.07 -0.26 9.84
C ARG A 20 8.57 -0.28 9.61
N TYR A 21 8.12 -0.87 8.51
CA TYR A 21 6.70 -1.11 8.27
C TYR A 21 6.06 -1.98 9.35
N GLN A 22 6.74 -3.06 9.78
CA GLN A 22 6.27 -3.89 10.90
C GLN A 22 6.23 -3.13 12.23
N SER A 23 7.14 -2.18 12.45
CA SER A 23 7.08 -1.25 13.60
C SER A 23 5.80 -0.43 13.59
N CYS A 24 5.45 0.13 12.43
CA CYS A 24 4.19 0.86 12.25
C CYS A 24 2.98 -0.03 12.51
N GLN A 25 2.98 -1.28 12.04
CA GLN A 25 1.89 -2.23 12.28
C GLN A 25 1.72 -2.53 13.78
N ARG A 26 2.81 -2.78 14.50
CA ARG A 26 2.78 -3.01 15.95
C ARG A 26 2.26 -1.80 16.70
N TYR A 27 2.80 -0.61 16.42
CA TYR A 27 2.33 0.63 17.04
C TYR A 27 0.84 0.86 16.78
N PHE A 28 0.39 0.67 15.53
CA PHE A 28 -1.00 0.85 15.17
C PHE A 28 -1.94 -0.07 15.96
N LEU A 29 -1.56 -1.34 16.10
CA LEU A 29 -2.35 -2.34 16.83
C LEU A 29 -2.29 -2.20 18.35
N ASP A 30 -1.13 -1.86 18.90
CA ASP A 30 -0.92 -1.90 20.34
C ASP A 30 -1.23 -0.57 21.02
N GLN A 31 -1.13 0.54 20.28
CA GLN A 31 -1.24 1.90 20.81
C GLN A 31 -2.26 2.74 20.05
N ALA A 32 -2.07 2.92 18.75
CA ALA A 32 -2.81 3.94 18.01
C ALA A 32 -4.32 3.68 17.99
N GLN A 33 -4.74 2.45 17.65
CA GLN A 33 -6.16 2.10 17.57
C GLN A 33 -6.92 2.26 18.90
N HIS A 34 -6.21 2.28 20.03
CA HIS A 34 -6.80 2.45 21.36
C HIS A 34 -6.85 3.91 21.81
N SER A 35 -6.19 4.82 21.09
CA SER A 35 -6.18 6.24 21.42
C SER A 35 -7.50 6.92 21.02
N VAL A 36 -7.95 7.86 21.85
CA VAL A 36 -9.19 8.63 21.60
C VAL A 36 -9.09 9.42 20.30
N ALA A 37 -7.92 9.99 19.99
CA ALA A 37 -7.71 10.78 18.78
C ALA A 37 -7.89 9.95 17.51
N VAL A 38 -7.28 8.75 17.45
CA VAL A 38 -7.40 7.84 16.31
C VAL A 38 -8.83 7.28 16.20
N GLN A 39 -9.46 6.91 17.31
CA GLN A 39 -10.86 6.45 17.30
C GLN A 39 -11.82 7.51 16.79
N ALA A 40 -11.68 8.75 17.29
CA ALA A 40 -12.51 9.87 16.86
C ALA A 40 -12.32 10.16 15.37
N LEU A 41 -11.06 10.18 14.90
CA LEU A 41 -10.77 10.41 13.48
C LEU A 41 -11.28 9.26 12.61
N SER A 42 -11.04 8.00 12.97
CA SER A 42 -11.52 6.83 12.23
C SER A 42 -13.04 6.80 12.12
N ALA A 43 -13.75 7.13 13.21
CA ALA A 43 -15.21 7.27 13.19
C ALA A 43 -15.66 8.40 12.24
N PHE A 44 -15.01 9.57 12.31
CA PHE A 44 -15.30 10.70 11.43
C PHE A 44 -15.02 10.39 9.94
N LEU A 45 -13.97 9.61 9.67
CA LEU A 45 -13.57 9.20 8.33
C LEU A 45 -14.31 7.94 7.84
N ASN A 46 -15.27 7.40 8.62
CA ASN A 46 -16.03 6.19 8.32
C ASN A 46 -15.14 4.99 7.94
N ILE A 47 -14.14 4.70 8.78
CA ILE A 47 -13.26 3.55 8.65
C ILE A 47 -13.16 2.83 10.00
N GLN A 48 -13.29 1.51 10.01
CA GLN A 48 -13.22 0.69 11.20
C GLN A 48 -11.77 0.42 11.57
N LEU A 49 -11.48 0.57 12.86
CA LEU A 49 -10.22 0.10 13.43
C LEU A 49 -10.21 -1.43 13.55
N PRO A 50 -9.03 -2.06 13.58
CA PRO A 50 -8.92 -3.51 13.57
C PRO A 50 -9.70 -4.21 14.70
N PHE A 51 -9.71 -3.64 15.91
CA PHE A 51 -10.48 -4.15 17.04
C PHE A 51 -12.01 -3.96 16.90
N GLN A 52 -12.45 -3.07 16.02
CA GLN A 52 -13.87 -2.75 15.79
C GLN A 52 -14.51 -3.64 14.71
N ARG A 53 -13.70 -4.46 14.01
CA ARG A 53 -14.17 -5.29 12.90
C ARG A 53 -15.14 -6.36 13.41
N PRO A 54 -16.28 -6.59 12.74
CA PRO A 54 -17.26 -7.58 13.16
C PRO A 54 -16.76 -9.02 12.99
N VAL A 55 -15.81 -9.25 12.06
CA VAL A 55 -15.21 -10.55 11.78
C VAL A 55 -13.72 -10.48 12.12
N ASN A 56 -13.25 -11.38 12.98
CA ASN A 56 -11.85 -11.49 13.43
C ASN A 56 -11.26 -10.15 13.92
N PRO A 57 -11.82 -9.53 14.98
CA PRO A 57 -11.26 -8.31 15.55
C PRO A 57 -9.84 -8.57 16.09
N ILE A 58 -8.92 -7.64 15.80
CA ILE A 58 -7.52 -7.72 16.24
C ILE A 58 -7.28 -6.66 17.31
N PHE A 59 -7.15 -7.09 18.56
CA PHE A 59 -6.99 -6.18 19.70
C PHE A 59 -5.54 -5.70 19.90
N ASN A 60 -4.58 -6.54 19.56
CA ASN A 60 -3.15 -6.23 19.70
C ASN A 60 -2.31 -7.11 18.75
N SER A 61 -1.03 -6.81 18.67
CA SER A 61 -0.05 -7.50 17.83
C SER A 61 0.33 -8.91 18.32
N THR A 62 -0.06 -9.27 19.55
CA THR A 62 0.19 -10.59 20.16
C THR A 62 -1.01 -11.55 20.05
N SER A 63 -2.13 -11.08 19.51
CA SER A 63 -3.35 -11.88 19.43
C SER A 63 -3.15 -13.02 18.43
N GLU A 64 -3.01 -14.24 18.94
CA GLU A 64 -3.00 -15.44 18.11
C GLU A 64 -4.25 -15.46 17.22
N SER A 65 -4.04 -15.56 15.90
CA SER A 65 -5.11 -15.79 14.94
C SER A 65 -5.98 -16.95 15.44
N ALA A 66 -7.17 -16.63 15.96
CA ALA A 66 -8.09 -17.59 16.56
C ALA A 66 -8.57 -18.58 15.48
N SER A 67 -7.78 -19.61 15.27
CA SER A 67 -8.07 -20.74 14.40
C SER A 67 -8.76 -21.79 15.26
N THR A 68 -10.04 -21.60 15.60
CA THR A 68 -10.84 -22.71 16.16
C THR A 68 -11.42 -23.54 15.01
N PRO A 69 -11.39 -24.87 15.14
CA PRO A 69 -12.63 -25.53 15.50
C PRO A 69 -12.49 -26.23 16.84
N ALA A 70 -13.40 -25.92 17.75
CA ALA A 70 -13.56 -26.65 19.00
C ALA A 70 -14.00 -28.09 18.71
N VAL A 71 -13.13 -29.06 18.98
CA VAL A 71 -13.52 -30.45 19.24
C VAL A 71 -13.10 -30.78 20.65
N SER A 72 -14.10 -30.85 21.52
CA SER A 72 -14.04 -31.23 22.92
C SER A 72 -13.49 -32.66 23.10
N ALA A 73 -12.36 -32.82 23.79
CA ALA A 73 -11.98 -34.12 24.38
C ALA A 73 -10.97 -33.99 25.54
N GLY A 74 -11.48 -34.09 26.78
CA GLY A 74 -10.81 -34.77 27.91
C GLY A 74 -9.98 -33.93 28.89
N PRO A 75 -10.05 -34.20 30.21
CA PRO A 75 -9.23 -33.54 31.23
C PRO A 75 -7.88 -34.26 31.38
N ARG A 76 -6.77 -33.53 31.34
CA ARG A 76 -5.45 -34.04 31.78
C ARG A 76 -4.75 -33.02 32.69
N VAL A 77 -4.60 -33.43 33.94
CA VAL A 77 -3.73 -32.85 34.96
C VAL A 77 -2.27 -33.07 34.55
N GLY A 78 -1.43 -32.05 34.62
CA GLY A 78 0.00 -32.14 34.37
C GLY A 78 0.70 -30.79 34.46
N THR A 79 1.11 -30.42 35.68
CA THR A 79 2.04 -29.32 35.95
C THR A 79 3.44 -29.65 35.46
N GLY A 80 3.95 -28.88 34.50
CA GLY A 80 5.36 -28.84 34.10
C GLY A 80 5.81 -27.39 33.92
N PRO A 81 7.06 -27.03 34.26
CA PRO A 81 7.56 -25.66 34.08
C PRO A 81 7.87 -25.44 32.60
N ALA A 82 7.08 -24.60 31.94
CA ALA A 82 7.34 -24.21 30.56
C ALA A 82 8.46 -23.16 30.54
N SER A 83 9.63 -23.58 30.07
CA SER A 83 10.71 -22.70 29.63
C SER A 83 10.16 -21.75 28.57
N SER A 84 10.14 -20.45 28.88
CA SER A 84 9.73 -19.40 27.96
C SER A 84 10.82 -19.18 26.91
N THR A 85 10.89 -20.07 25.93
CA THR A 85 11.54 -19.76 24.66
C THR A 85 10.61 -18.80 23.94
N SER A 86 10.98 -17.52 23.90
CA SER A 86 10.30 -16.49 23.11
C SER A 86 10.44 -16.82 21.62
N THR A 87 9.63 -17.75 21.12
CA THR A 87 9.38 -17.89 19.69
C THR A 87 8.70 -16.60 19.25
N ALA A 88 9.38 -15.82 18.40
CA ALA A 88 8.79 -14.64 17.78
C ALA A 88 7.57 -15.09 16.97
N HIS A 89 6.38 -14.99 17.57
CA HIS A 89 5.13 -15.29 16.89
C HIS A 89 4.97 -14.28 15.74
N PRO A 90 4.56 -14.73 14.54
CA PRO A 90 4.31 -13.81 13.44
C PRO A 90 3.18 -12.86 13.84
N LEU A 91 3.43 -11.57 13.72
CA LEU A 91 2.45 -10.51 13.95
C LEU A 91 1.19 -10.81 13.12
N PRO A 92 -0.03 -10.52 13.63
CA PRO A 92 -1.22 -10.54 12.82
C PRO A 92 -1.03 -9.60 11.62
N SER A 93 -1.10 -10.18 10.42
CA SER A 93 -0.77 -9.51 9.16
C SER A 93 -1.91 -8.57 8.74
N ILE A 94 -1.95 -7.38 9.32
CA ILE A 94 -2.89 -6.34 8.90
C ILE A 94 -2.28 -5.43 7.84
N SER A 95 -3.05 -5.13 6.78
CA SER A 95 -2.67 -4.06 5.85
C SER A 95 -2.97 -2.69 6.45
N LEU A 96 -1.97 -1.82 6.50
CA LEU A 96 -2.15 -0.40 6.89
C LEU A 96 -2.69 0.45 5.73
N PHE A 97 -2.65 -0.10 4.51
CA PHE A 97 -3.01 0.60 3.28
C PHE A 97 -4.43 1.22 3.31
N PRO A 98 -5.50 0.54 3.78
CA PRO A 98 -6.84 1.12 3.87
C PRO A 98 -6.88 2.44 4.65
N TYR A 99 -6.11 2.53 5.74
CA TYR A 99 -6.02 3.73 6.57
C TYR A 99 -5.26 4.83 5.85
N ILE A 100 -4.13 4.50 5.19
CA ILE A 100 -3.37 5.44 4.35
C ILE A 100 -4.27 6.03 3.25
N ARG A 101 -4.97 5.18 2.48
CA ARG A 101 -5.88 5.62 1.41
C ARG A 101 -6.95 6.57 1.95
N ARG A 102 -7.53 6.25 3.11
CA ARG A 102 -8.58 7.06 3.71
C ARG A 102 -8.06 8.42 4.18
N LEU A 103 -6.89 8.46 4.80
CA LEU A 103 -6.25 9.71 5.22
C LEU A 103 -5.91 10.59 4.01
N VAL A 104 -5.31 10.02 2.95
CA VAL A 104 -4.96 10.74 1.73
C VAL A 104 -6.20 11.34 1.06
N ALA A 105 -7.21 10.50 0.78
CA ALA A 105 -8.38 10.94 0.03
C ALA A 105 -9.27 11.95 0.78
N THR A 106 -9.16 12.01 2.10
CA THR A 106 -9.85 13.00 2.95
C THR A 106 -8.98 14.20 3.33
N GLY A 107 -7.71 14.24 2.90
CA GLY A 107 -6.75 15.31 3.20
C GLY A 107 -6.33 15.37 4.67
N MET A 108 -6.37 14.24 5.38
CA MET A 108 -5.98 14.09 6.79
C MET A 108 -4.61 13.41 6.94
N ASP A 109 -3.78 13.45 5.91
CA ASP A 109 -2.49 12.76 5.81
C ASP A 109 -1.28 13.65 6.16
N PHE A 110 -1.47 14.62 7.05
CA PHE A 110 -0.38 15.49 7.50
C PHE A 110 0.49 14.81 8.58
N PRO A 111 1.76 15.23 8.75
CA PRO A 111 2.74 14.51 9.58
C PRO A 111 2.27 14.17 11.00
N GLY A 112 1.54 15.06 11.66
CA GLY A 112 1.00 14.81 13.00
C GLY A 112 -0.02 13.68 13.07
N VAL A 113 -0.88 13.53 12.06
CA VAL A 113 -1.85 12.41 12.01
C VAL A 113 -1.15 11.11 11.62
N LEU A 114 -0.21 11.15 10.67
CA LEU A 114 0.58 9.97 10.30
C LEU A 114 1.39 9.43 11.48
N HIS A 115 2.03 10.32 12.24
CA HIS A 115 2.69 9.97 13.50
C HIS A 115 1.71 9.38 14.52
N GLY A 116 0.54 10.00 14.71
CA GLY A 116 -0.48 9.50 15.63
C GLY A 116 -1.03 8.11 15.26
N PHE A 117 -1.11 7.78 13.98
CA PHE A 117 -1.55 6.45 13.52
C PHE A 117 -0.42 5.41 13.54
N PHE A 118 0.80 5.77 13.16
CA PHE A 118 1.84 4.81 12.79
C PHE A 118 3.12 4.89 13.64
N GLY A 119 3.19 5.84 14.58
CA GLY A 119 4.28 5.97 15.54
C GLY A 119 5.52 6.63 14.94
N ASP A 120 6.64 6.58 15.67
CA ASP A 120 7.86 7.32 15.31
C ASP A 120 8.50 6.88 13.98
N ASP A 121 8.36 5.59 13.63
CA ASP A 121 8.92 5.01 12.41
C ASP A 121 8.06 5.30 11.16
N TRP A 122 6.97 6.09 11.26
CA TRP A 122 6.02 6.27 10.14
C TRP A 122 6.68 6.72 8.84
N GLY A 123 7.66 7.63 8.92
CA GLY A 123 8.30 8.23 7.75
C GLY A 123 9.06 7.21 6.90
N THR A 124 9.77 6.26 7.52
CA THR A 124 10.48 5.20 6.80
C THR A 124 9.65 3.93 6.65
N GLY A 125 8.63 3.72 7.48
CA GLY A 125 7.76 2.55 7.44
C GLY A 125 6.58 2.70 6.49
N VAL A 126 5.70 3.69 6.67
CA VAL A 126 4.54 3.90 5.78
C VAL A 126 4.77 5.01 4.75
N GLY A 127 5.80 5.84 4.91
CA GLY A 127 6.10 6.96 4.01
C GLY A 127 6.09 6.60 2.52
N PRO A 128 6.82 5.55 2.07
CA PRO A 128 6.79 5.14 0.67
C PRO A 128 5.39 4.78 0.14
N LEU A 129 4.56 4.13 0.98
CA LEU A 129 3.17 3.80 0.64
C LEU A 129 2.28 5.03 0.61
N HIS A 130 2.49 5.96 1.54
CA HIS A 130 1.77 7.23 1.63
C HIS A 130 2.04 8.11 0.41
N GLU A 131 3.30 8.29 0.04
CA GLU A 131 3.70 9.04 -1.17
C GLU A 131 3.13 8.41 -2.45
N GLN A 132 3.20 7.09 -2.56
CA GLN A 132 2.62 6.39 -3.71
C GLN A 132 1.11 6.59 -3.79
N GLU A 133 0.41 6.55 -2.64
CA GLU A 133 -1.03 6.71 -2.62
C GLU A 133 -1.47 8.15 -2.93
N ARG A 134 -0.70 9.16 -2.54
CA ARG A 134 -0.93 10.55 -2.96
C ARG A 134 -0.85 10.70 -4.48
N ARG A 135 0.16 10.09 -5.12
CA ARG A 135 0.28 10.05 -6.60
C ARG A 135 -0.90 9.33 -7.24
N ASN A 136 -1.28 8.17 -6.71
CA ASN A 136 -2.44 7.40 -7.21
C ASN A 136 -3.75 8.22 -7.12
N TYR A 137 -3.95 8.93 -6.01
CA TYR A 137 -5.13 9.75 -5.80
C TYR A 137 -5.23 10.90 -6.81
N LEU A 138 -4.11 11.60 -7.07
CA LEU A 138 -4.03 12.63 -8.10
C LEU A 138 -4.33 12.06 -9.50
N PHE A 139 -3.75 10.90 -9.80
CA PHE A 139 -3.97 10.23 -11.09
C PHE A 139 -5.45 9.88 -11.29
N ALA A 140 -6.07 9.26 -10.30
CA ALA A 140 -7.49 8.88 -10.37
C ALA A 140 -8.39 10.12 -10.49
N ALA A 141 -8.07 11.20 -9.76
CA ALA A 141 -8.84 12.45 -9.80
C ALA A 141 -8.78 13.14 -11.16
N LYS A 142 -7.61 13.19 -11.80
CA LYS A 142 -7.42 13.92 -13.07
C LYS A 142 -7.83 13.08 -14.30
N SER A 143 -7.77 11.74 -14.24
CA SER A 143 -8.20 10.87 -15.36
C SER A 143 -9.69 10.50 -15.33
N GLY A 144 -10.22 10.10 -14.17
CA GLY A 144 -11.59 9.60 -14.03
C GLY A 144 -12.59 10.61 -13.45
N GLY A 145 -12.10 11.73 -12.91
CA GLY A 145 -12.91 12.72 -12.20
C GLY A 145 -13.33 12.25 -10.80
N TRP A 146 -13.80 13.21 -9.98
CA TRP A 146 -14.09 12.99 -8.56
C TRP A 146 -15.11 11.88 -8.26
N ALA A 147 -16.08 11.64 -9.15
CA ALA A 147 -17.08 10.59 -8.97
C ALA A 147 -16.48 9.18 -9.09
N ALA A 148 -15.56 8.98 -10.03
CA ALA A 148 -14.83 7.71 -10.17
C ALA A 148 -13.92 7.47 -8.97
N VAL A 149 -13.16 8.50 -8.56
CA VAL A 149 -12.34 8.44 -7.35
C VAL A 149 -13.16 8.03 -6.13
N LYS A 150 -14.33 8.66 -5.92
CA LYS A 150 -15.15 8.32 -4.77
C LYS A 150 -15.51 6.83 -4.75
N ARG A 151 -15.90 6.27 -5.89
CA ARG A 151 -16.23 4.85 -6.04
C ARG A 151 -15.01 3.95 -5.80
N ASP A 152 -13.84 4.33 -6.29
CA ASP A 152 -12.62 3.53 -6.19
C ASP A 152 -11.96 3.57 -4.78
N TYR A 153 -12.39 4.53 -3.95
CA TYR A 153 -11.97 4.71 -2.56
C TYR A 153 -13.03 4.30 -1.52
N ASP A 154 -14.25 3.99 -1.96
CA ASP A 154 -15.26 3.34 -1.11
C ASP A 154 -14.82 1.90 -0.80
N MET A 155 -14.98 1.46 0.45
CA MET A 155 -14.67 0.11 0.92
C MET A 155 -15.97 -0.60 1.32
N PRO A 156 -16.67 -1.25 0.37
CA PRO A 156 -17.94 -1.91 0.65
C PRO A 156 -17.74 -3.10 1.63
N PRO A 157 -18.75 -3.44 2.44
CA PRO A 157 -20.15 -3.04 2.31
C PRO A 157 -20.56 -1.76 3.08
N LEU A 158 -19.79 -1.28 4.07
CA LEU A 158 -20.23 -0.20 4.98
C LEU A 158 -19.29 1.02 5.03
N GLU A 159 -18.02 0.85 4.69
CA GLU A 159 -16.98 1.88 4.86
C GLU A 159 -16.87 2.75 3.60
N THR A 160 -17.87 3.60 3.36
CA THR A 160 -17.82 4.60 2.29
C THR A 160 -16.99 5.81 2.69
N ILE A 161 -16.29 6.42 1.74
CA ILE A 161 -15.54 7.66 1.97
C ILE A 161 -16.54 8.82 2.16
N PRO A 162 -16.49 9.56 3.29
CA PRO A 162 -17.52 10.55 3.60
C PRO A 162 -17.42 11.81 2.74
N PHE A 163 -16.21 12.21 2.37
CA PHE A 163 -15.95 13.34 1.47
C PHE A 163 -14.55 13.18 0.84
N LEU A 164 -14.32 13.86 -0.28
CA LEU A 164 -13.01 13.95 -0.91
C LEU A 164 -12.43 15.35 -0.69
N ARG A 165 -11.11 15.44 -0.56
CA ARG A 165 -10.40 16.73 -0.56
C ARG A 165 -9.31 16.74 -1.62
N PRO A 166 -9.13 17.84 -2.36
CA PRO A 166 -7.90 18.08 -3.10
C PRO A 166 -6.70 17.95 -2.16
N LEU A 167 -5.62 17.32 -2.63
CA LEU A 167 -4.40 17.20 -1.84
C LEU A 167 -3.97 18.58 -1.35
N GLN A 168 -3.72 18.68 -0.06
CA GLN A 168 -3.27 19.91 0.59
C GLN A 168 -1.74 19.94 0.57
N GLY A 169 -1.17 21.12 0.29
CA GLY A 169 0.28 21.31 0.17
C GLY A 169 0.96 20.36 -0.80
N PRO A 170 0.44 20.10 -2.03
CA PRO A 170 1.27 19.49 -3.04
C PRO A 170 2.44 20.44 -3.25
N LEU A 171 3.66 19.99 -2.91
CA LEU A 171 4.84 20.71 -3.37
C LEU A 171 4.75 20.70 -4.90
N ASP A 172 5.00 21.81 -5.58
CA ASP A 172 4.93 21.85 -7.05
C ASP A 172 5.77 20.71 -7.68
N SER A 173 6.83 20.26 -7.00
CA SER A 173 7.62 19.08 -7.37
C SER A 173 6.89 17.74 -7.29
N GLU A 174 5.92 17.56 -6.39
CA GLU A 174 5.07 16.35 -6.31
C GLU A 174 4.10 16.33 -7.49
N ILE A 175 3.53 17.49 -7.85
CA ILE A 175 2.72 17.65 -9.05
C ILE A 175 3.56 17.39 -10.30
N GLU A 176 4.73 18.02 -10.42
CA GLU A 176 5.62 17.82 -11.57
C GLU A 176 6.13 16.38 -11.69
N THR A 177 6.44 15.71 -10.58
CA THR A 177 6.83 14.28 -10.59
C THR A 177 5.65 13.41 -10.99
N ALA A 178 4.45 13.69 -10.45
CA ALA A 178 3.24 12.99 -10.84
C ALA A 178 2.92 13.23 -12.33
N GLU A 179 3.10 14.44 -12.86
CA GLU A 179 2.88 14.79 -14.26
C GLU A 179 3.94 14.23 -15.21
N ARG A 180 5.19 14.08 -14.78
CA ARG A 180 6.26 13.42 -15.53
C ARG A 180 6.03 11.92 -15.63
N ASN A 181 5.80 11.27 -14.49
CA ASN A 181 5.50 9.83 -14.42
C ASN A 181 4.19 9.53 -15.17
N TRP A 182 3.21 10.44 -15.09
CA TRP A 182 2.02 10.41 -15.92
C TRP A 182 2.36 10.48 -17.40
N SER A 183 3.11 11.49 -17.85
CA SER A 183 3.41 11.66 -19.27
C SER A 183 4.09 10.42 -19.86
N GLU A 184 4.93 9.74 -19.07
CA GLU A 184 5.53 8.45 -19.41
C GLU A 184 4.50 7.31 -19.49
N TRP A 185 3.56 7.24 -18.54
CA TRP A 185 2.53 6.19 -18.52
C TRP A 185 1.39 6.39 -19.53
N LEU A 186 1.00 7.63 -19.84
CA LEU A 186 0.11 7.94 -20.97
C LEU A 186 0.81 7.70 -22.30
N ALA A 187 2.11 7.98 -22.40
CA ALA A 187 2.89 7.56 -23.56
C ALA A 187 2.84 6.03 -23.68
N MET A 188 2.91 5.27 -22.57
CA MET A 188 2.66 3.82 -22.54
C MET A 188 1.27 3.40 -23.01
N GLU A 189 0.22 4.14 -22.67
CA GLU A 189 -1.16 3.87 -23.13
C GLU A 189 -1.30 4.10 -24.65
N ASP A 190 -0.60 5.09 -25.21
CA ASP A 190 -0.52 5.34 -26.65
C ASP A 190 0.27 4.24 -27.41
N TRP A 191 1.05 3.41 -26.71
CA TRP A 191 1.75 2.25 -27.28
C TRP A 191 0.84 1.02 -27.49
N MET A 192 -0.41 1.06 -27.03
CA MET A 192 -1.39 -0.02 -27.21
C MET A 192 -2.43 0.23 -28.31
N VAL A 193 -2.40 1.36 -29.03
CA VAL A 193 -3.31 1.59 -30.17
C VAL A 193 -2.62 2.30 -31.34
N GLY A 194 -2.41 1.58 -32.46
CA GLY A 194 -2.07 2.16 -33.76
C GLY A 194 -0.62 1.93 -34.24
N PRO A 195 -0.20 2.46 -35.40
CA PRO A 195 0.97 2.03 -36.20
C PRO A 195 2.37 2.18 -35.56
N ARG A 196 2.45 2.45 -34.26
CA ARG A 196 3.69 2.68 -33.48
C ARG A 196 3.99 1.53 -32.49
N ALA A 197 3.32 0.39 -32.60
CA ALA A 197 3.73 -0.82 -31.88
C ALA A 197 5.18 -1.16 -32.26
N PRO A 198 6.08 -1.44 -31.30
CA PRO A 198 7.48 -1.69 -31.63
C PRO A 198 7.63 -3.01 -32.40
N ASP A 199 8.38 -2.99 -33.52
CA ASP A 199 8.58 -4.08 -34.50
C ASP A 199 9.29 -5.35 -33.95
N ILE A 200 9.32 -5.56 -32.64
CA ILE A 200 10.16 -6.56 -31.95
C ILE A 200 9.68 -8.00 -32.23
N LEU A 201 8.50 -8.18 -32.83
CA LEU A 201 7.97 -9.52 -33.15
C LEU A 201 8.08 -9.91 -34.64
N HIS A 202 8.56 -9.04 -35.54
CA HIS A 202 8.55 -9.35 -36.98
C HIS A 202 9.91 -9.76 -37.59
N ASP A 203 11.03 -9.63 -36.87
CA ASP A 203 12.35 -9.92 -37.46
C ASP A 203 12.90 -11.34 -37.18
N SER A 204 12.27 -12.11 -36.28
CA SER A 204 12.72 -13.49 -36.03
C SER A 204 12.28 -14.52 -37.08
N SER A 205 11.31 -14.18 -37.95
CA SER A 205 10.88 -15.05 -39.06
C SER A 205 11.57 -14.73 -40.40
N SER A 206 12.29 -13.60 -40.50
CA SER A 206 12.91 -13.14 -41.75
C SER A 206 14.38 -13.53 -41.89
N GLN A 207 15.10 -13.79 -40.78
CA GLN A 207 16.50 -14.24 -40.82
C GLN A 207 16.69 -15.75 -40.98
N ALA A 208 15.65 -16.57 -40.81
CA ALA A 208 15.75 -18.01 -41.00
C ALA A 208 15.72 -18.46 -42.48
N SER A 209 15.42 -17.56 -43.43
CA SER A 209 15.22 -17.91 -44.85
C SER A 209 16.32 -17.41 -45.80
N ARG A 210 17.33 -16.67 -45.33
CA ARG A 210 18.37 -16.09 -46.20
C ARG A 210 19.76 -16.74 -46.13
N SER A 211 19.96 -17.79 -45.33
CA SER A 211 21.29 -18.41 -45.15
C SER A 211 21.51 -19.73 -45.91
N ARG A 212 20.71 -20.05 -46.93
CA ARG A 212 20.90 -21.29 -47.71
C ARG A 212 20.74 -21.07 -49.22
N GLY A 213 21.83 -20.73 -49.89
CA GLY A 213 21.91 -20.87 -51.35
C GLY A 213 22.88 -19.95 -52.10
N SER A 214 24.19 -20.05 -51.85
CA SER A 214 25.17 -19.78 -52.90
C SER A 214 26.49 -20.48 -52.57
N ARG A 215 26.65 -21.69 -53.12
CA ARG A 215 27.93 -22.39 -53.26
C ARG A 215 27.73 -23.56 -54.23
N GLY A 216 28.43 -23.51 -55.36
CA GLY A 216 28.48 -24.56 -56.38
C GLY A 216 28.10 -24.06 -57.75
#